data_AF-A0A2Z6QZC2-F1
#
_entry.id   AF-A0A2Z6QZC2-F1
#
_cell.length_a   1.000
_cell.length_b   1.000
_cell.length_c   1.000
_cell.angle_alpha   90.00
_cell.angle_beta   90.00
_cell.angle_gamma   90.00
#
_symmetry.space_group_name_H-M   'P 1'
#
loop_
_entity.id
_entity.type
_entity.pdbx_description
1 polymer ?
#
loop_
_entity_poly.entity_id
_entity_poly.type
_entity_poly.pdbx_seq_one_letter_code
_entity_poly.pdbx_strand_id
1 'polypeptide(L)'
;MPTHLDTQQRASIKRKSRYFIVLDDHLYKKNKDNPNRPIRVAKESEIEDILYHMHSDPLAGHFSVDEMLPKGKNSILLATNV
;
A
#
# COMPACT_ATOMS: atom_id res chain seq x y z
N MET A 1 16.69 12.93 4.58
CA MET A 1 15.83 13.40 3.47
C MET A 1 16.70 13.48 2.21
N PRO A 2 16.23 12.99 1.05
CA PRO A 2 17.05 12.94 -0.17
C PRO A 2 17.52 14.35 -0.58
N THR A 3 18.81 14.48 -0.88
CA THR A 3 19.45 15.77 -1.17
C THR A 3 19.15 16.30 -2.58
N HIS A 4 18.80 15.42 -3.52
CA HIS A 4 18.50 15.76 -4.92
C HIS A 4 17.10 16.35 -5.15
N LEU A 5 16.20 16.29 -4.16
CA LEU A 5 14.83 16.78 -4.34
C LEU A 5 14.77 18.31 -4.19
N ASP A 6 14.05 18.96 -5.10
CA ASP A 6 13.73 20.38 -5.00
C ASP A 6 12.86 20.66 -3.76
N THR A 7 12.89 21.91 -3.28
CA THR A 7 12.13 22.39 -2.12
C THR A 7 10.64 22.09 -2.24
N GLN A 8 10.06 22.26 -3.44
CA GLN A 8 8.65 21.97 -3.68
C GLN A 8 8.35 20.48 -3.57
N GLN A 9 9.22 19.63 -4.11
CA GLN A 9 9.09 18.17 -4.03
C GLN A 9 9.17 17.68 -2.59
N ARG A 10 10.13 18.21 -1.80
CA ARG A 10 10.26 17.89 -0.38
C ARG A 10 9.01 18.28 0.42
N ALA A 11 8.46 19.47 0.16
CA ALA A 11 7.24 19.93 0.80
C ALA A 11 6.03 19.04 0.44
N SER A 12 5.92 18.64 -0.84
CA SER A 12 4.89 17.72 -1.33
C SER A 12 4.97 16.36 -0.64
N ILE A 13 6.16 15.77 -0.57
CA ILE A 13 6.38 14.48 0.11
C ILE A 13 6.02 14.58 1.58
N LYS A 14 6.48 15.63 2.28
CA LYS A 14 6.14 15.86 3.70
C LYS A 14 4.64 16.03 3.92
N ARG A 15 3.92 16.60 2.95
CA ARG A 15 2.46 16.74 3.00
C ARG A 15 1.76 15.40 2.80
N LYS A 16 2.20 14.60 1.83
CA LYS A 16 1.66 13.26 1.54
C LYS A 16 1.95 12.26 2.67
N SER A 17 3.15 12.32 3.27
CA SER A 17 3.60 11.34 4.29
C SER A 17 2.74 11.29 5.54
N ARG A 18 2.00 12.37 5.87
CA ARG A 18 1.09 12.43 7.04
C ARG A 18 -0.01 11.36 7.02
N TYR A 19 -0.34 10.84 5.84
CA TYR A 19 -1.35 9.79 5.65
C TYR A 19 -0.78 8.38 5.79
N PHE A 20 0.51 8.24 6.06
CA PHE A 20 1.18 6.96 6.15
C PHE A 20 1.83 6.78 7.53
N ILE A 21 2.05 5.52 7.90
CA ILE A 21 2.77 5.09 9.09
C ILE A 21 3.72 3.97 8.70
N VAL A 22 4.82 3.85 9.42
CA VAL A 22 5.72 2.70 9.31
C VAL A 22 5.50 1.83 10.53
N LEU A 23 5.26 0.54 10.30
CA LEU A 23 5.12 -0.49 11.33
C LEU A 23 5.90 -1.72 10.85
N ASP A 24 6.74 -2.29 11.71
CA ASP A 24 7.54 -3.49 11.40
C ASP A 24 8.28 -3.40 10.04
N ASP A 25 8.94 -2.26 9.79
CA ASP A 25 9.64 -1.94 8.53
C ASP A 25 8.78 -1.90 7.26
N HIS A 26 7.46 -1.95 7.40
CA HIS A 26 6.50 -1.85 6.31
C HIS A 26 5.77 -0.51 6.31
N LEU A 27 5.46 -0.01 5.11
CA LEU A 27 4.68 1.21 4.94
C LEU A 27 3.18 0.86 4.91
N TYR A 28 2.40 1.60 5.69
CA TYR A 28 0.94 1.49 5.68
C TYR A 28 0.29 2.85 5.43
N LYS A 29 -0.82 2.85 4.69
CA LYS A 29 -1.73 3.99 4.62
C LYS A 29 -2.70 3.94 5.79
N LYS A 30 -2.86 5.07 6.47
CA LYS A 30 -3.89 5.26 7.50
C LYS A 30 -5.26 5.03 6.89
N ASN A 31 -6.02 4.14 7.51
CA ASN A 31 -7.40 3.87 7.14
C ASN A 31 -8.31 4.85 7.89
N LYS A 32 -9.08 5.65 7.13
CA LYS A 32 -10.01 6.62 7.72
C LYS A 32 -11.24 5.96 8.34
N ASP A 33 -11.65 4.82 7.77
CA ASP A 33 -12.86 4.10 8.18
C ASP A 33 -12.59 3.22 9.40
N ASN A 34 -11.38 2.65 9.51
CA ASN A 34 -10.96 1.86 10.67
C ASN A 34 -9.49 2.16 11.06
N PRO A 35 -9.24 3.06 12.02
CA PRO A 35 -7.89 3.43 12.45
C PRO A 35 -7.03 2.27 12.96
N ASN A 36 -7.65 1.21 13.50
CA ASN A 36 -6.96 0.03 14.01
C ASN A 36 -6.56 -0.96 12.91
N ARG A 37 -7.01 -0.73 11.66
CA ARG A 37 -6.71 -1.59 10.51
C ARG A 37 -6.11 -0.77 9.37
N PRO A 38 -4.84 -0.34 9.50
CA PRO A 38 -4.14 0.38 8.43
C PRO A 38 -3.91 -0.53 7.22
N ILE A 39 -3.83 0.07 6.02
CA ILE A 39 -3.75 -0.66 4.75
C ILE A 39 -2.29 -0.79 4.32
N ARG A 40 -1.77 -2.01 4.15
CA ARG A 40 -0.38 -2.25 3.73
C ARG A 40 -0.15 -1.70 2.33
N VAL A 41 0.93 -0.96 2.16
CA VAL A 41 1.42 -0.48 0.86
C VAL A 41 2.46 -1.49 0.38
N ALA A 42 2.17 -2.17 -0.72
CA ALA A 42 3.10 -3.11 -1.34
C ALA A 42 3.87 -2.42 -2.47
N LYS A 43 5.13 -2.81 -2.64
CA LYS A 43 5.90 -2.45 -3.84
C LYS A 43 5.38 -3.27 -5.01
N GLU A 44 5.53 -2.73 -6.22
CA GLU A 44 5.14 -3.44 -7.45
C GLU A 44 5.83 -4.81 -7.57
N SER A 45 7.12 -4.88 -7.21
CA SER A 45 7.88 -6.13 -7.19
C SER A 45 7.37 -7.17 -6.18
N GLU A 46 6.61 -6.76 -5.17
CA GLU A 46 6.05 -7.67 -4.16
C GLU A 46 4.65 -8.17 -4.56
N ILE A 47 4.01 -7.56 -5.57
CA ILE A 47 2.63 -7.89 -5.95
C ILE A 47 2.55 -9.31 -6.48
N GLU A 48 3.48 -9.70 -7.36
CA GLU A 48 3.50 -11.05 -7.94
C GLU A 48 3.65 -12.12 -6.86
N ASP A 49 4.59 -11.93 -5.93
CA ASP A 49 4.78 -12.84 -4.80
C ASP A 49 3.53 -12.88 -3.91
N ILE A 50 2.94 -11.73 -3.57
CA ILE A 50 1.72 -11.67 -2.75
C ILE A 50 0.58 -12.44 -3.43
N LEU A 51 0.35 -12.20 -4.72
CA LEU A 51 -0.69 -12.88 -5.48
C LEU A 51 -0.42 -14.39 -5.57
N TYR A 52 0.82 -14.79 -5.83
CA TYR A 52 1.21 -16.20 -5.90
C TYR A 52 0.92 -16.93 -4.59
N HIS A 53 1.31 -16.35 -3.44
CA HIS A 53 1.05 -16.96 -2.13
C HIS A 53 -0.44 -16.97 -1.78
N MET A 54 -1.20 -15.93 -2.17
CA MET A 54 -2.66 -15.91 -1.98
C MET A 54 -3.39 -16.98 -2.80
N HIS A 55 -2.87 -17.36 -3.97
CA HIS A 55 -3.45 -18.41 -4.80
C HIS A 55 -2.95 -19.82 -4.44
N SER A 56 -1.75 -19.93 -3.87
CA SER A 56 -1.10 -21.22 -3.59
C SER A 56 -1.35 -21.75 -2.18
N ASP A 57 -1.75 -20.88 -1.24
CA ASP A 57 -2.06 -21.29 0.13
C ASP A 57 -3.51 -21.80 0.21
N PRO A 58 -3.75 -23.08 0.55
CA PRO A 58 -5.09 -23.64 0.70
C PRO A 58 -5.91 -23.02 1.84
N LEU A 59 -5.28 -22.22 2.72
CA LEU A 59 -5.92 -21.43 3.78
C LEU A 59 -6.01 -19.94 3.44
N ALA A 60 -5.36 -19.48 2.38
CA ALA A 60 -5.67 -18.17 1.81
C ALA A 60 -7.07 -18.31 1.22
N GLY A 61 -8.06 -17.75 1.93
CA GLY A 61 -9.44 -17.75 1.46
C GLY A 61 -9.45 -17.36 -0.01
N HIS A 62 -10.14 -18.14 -0.84
CA HIS A 62 -10.28 -17.93 -2.28
C HIS A 62 -10.77 -16.50 -2.57
N PHE A 63 -9.86 -15.52 -2.52
CA PHE A 63 -10.10 -14.15 -2.92
C PHE A 63 -10.06 -14.17 -4.43
N SER A 64 -11.19 -14.62 -5.00
CA SER A 64 -11.45 -14.53 -6.43
C SER A 64 -11.09 -13.13 -6.87
N VAL A 65 -10.33 -13.03 -7.96
CA VAL A 65 -9.84 -11.77 -8.54
C VAL A 65 -10.98 -10.75 -8.73
N ASP A 66 -12.23 -11.21 -8.82
CA ASP A 66 -13.46 -10.40 -8.85
C ASP A 66 -13.79 -9.64 -7.55
N GLU A 67 -13.44 -10.14 -6.36
CA GLU A 67 -13.60 -9.41 -5.09
C GLU A 67 -12.44 -8.45 -4.80
N MET A 68 -11.35 -8.54 -5.57
CA MET A 68 -10.19 -7.64 -5.48
C MET A 68 -10.35 -6.38 -6.34
N LEU A 69 -11.34 -6.37 -7.26
CA LEU A 69 -11.69 -5.24 -8.13
C LEU A 69 -13.13 -4.70 -7.91
N PRO A 70 -13.58 -4.42 -6.68
CA PRO A 70 -14.77 -3.60 -6.52
C PRO A 70 -14.41 -2.18 -6.97
N LYS A 71 -15.09 -1.71 -8.02
CA LYS A 71 -15.08 -0.31 -8.47
C LYS A 71 -15.18 0.62 -7.25
N GLY A 72 -14.04 1.14 -6.78
CA GLY A 72 -14.01 2.26 -5.84
C GLY A 72 -13.19 2.14 -4.56
N LYS A 73 -12.58 0.99 -4.17
CA LYS A 73 -11.74 0.95 -2.95
C LYS A 73 -10.56 -0.04 -3.05
N ASN A 74 -9.40 0.48 -3.46
CA ASN A 74 -8.13 -0.25 -3.50
C ASN A 74 -7.64 -0.55 -2.07
N SER A 75 -7.75 -1.81 -1.63
CA SER A 75 -7.18 -2.32 -0.37
C SER A 75 -5.69 -2.68 -0.48
N ILE A 76 -5.06 -2.45 -1.63
CA ILE A 76 -3.60 -2.37 -1.78
C ILE A 76 -3.33 -1.06 -2.52
N LEU A 77 -2.74 -0.08 -1.84
CA LEU A 77 -2.25 1.11 -2.55
C LEU A 77 -0.95 0.72 -3.24
N LEU A 78 -0.99 0.70 -4.58
CA LEU A 78 0.20 0.71 -5.41
C LEU A 78 0.94 2.04 -5.17
N ALA A 79 2.13 1.98 -4.59
CA ALA A 79 3.03 3.12 -4.57
C ALA A 79 3.70 3.22 -5.94
N THR A 80 3.04 3.86 -6.90
CA THR A 80 3.70 4.25 -8.16
C THR A 80 4.67 5.40 -7.87
N ASN A 81 5.91 5.27 -8.35
CA ASN A 81 6.97 6.28 -8.21
C ASN A 81 6.55 7.63 -8.83
N VAL A 82 6.05 8.61 -8.05
CA VAL A 82 6.11 10.08 -8.31
C VAL A 82 6.07 10.93 -7.04
#